data_AF-A0A955ZQM2-F1
#
_entry.id   AF-A0A955ZQM2-F1
#
_cell.length_a   1.000
_cell.length_b   1.000
_cell.length_c   1.000
_cell.angle_alpha   90.00
_cell.angle_beta   90.00
_cell.angle_gamma   90.00
#
_symmetry.space_group_name_H-M   'P 1'
#
loop_
_entity.id
_entity.type
_entity.pdbx_description
1 polymer ?
#
loop_
_entity_poly.entity_id
_entity_poly.type
_entity_poly.pdbx_seq_one_letter_code
_entity_poly.pdbx_strand_id
1 'polypeptide(L)'
;MMVGVVGKVGIIGLLLLFSLSGCDFRRVVVNDPLVVDSLDELVPGTSTIQDVAEKLGAPDEIEEVAQGMVFRHRYGDSKTMRVNFGWLLRIFLPVAPSMNLGRGEGSTYILHVAMRQDLTFDHSVIQPPPDTPHFGFWPF
;
A
#
# COMPACT_ATOMS: atom_id res chain seq x y z
N MET A 1 4.00 52.09 -13.70
CA MET A 1 3.53 51.03 -14.62
C MET A 1 4.46 49.81 -14.70
N MET A 2 5.76 49.92 -14.36
CA MET A 2 6.72 48.79 -14.39
C MET A 2 6.53 47.74 -13.26
N VAL A 3 6.03 48.13 -12.09
CA VAL A 3 5.84 47.20 -10.94
C VAL A 3 4.79 46.12 -11.25
N GLY A 4 3.73 46.47 -11.99
CA GLY A 4 2.69 45.51 -12.41
C GLY A 4 3.15 44.53 -13.50
N VAL A 5 4.16 44.88 -14.29
CA VAL A 5 4.71 44.02 -15.36
C VAL A 5 5.69 43.01 -14.77
N VAL A 6 6.57 43.44 -13.85
CA VAL A 6 7.48 42.54 -13.12
C VAL A 6 6.69 41.52 -12.28
N GLY A 7 5.60 41.95 -11.64
CA GLY A 7 4.70 41.05 -10.91
C GLY A 7 4.04 40.00 -11.82
N LYS A 8 3.55 40.40 -13.01
CA LYS A 8 2.92 39.47 -13.97
C LYS A 8 3.92 38.47 -14.55
N VAL A 9 5.13 38.92 -14.91
CA VAL A 9 6.19 38.03 -15.42
C VAL A 9 6.65 37.06 -14.34
N GLY A 10 6.78 37.51 -13.09
CA GLY A 10 7.10 36.64 -11.95
C GLY A 10 6.04 35.56 -11.70
N ILE A 11 4.75 35.93 -11.76
CA ILE A 11 3.63 34.97 -11.62
C ILE A 11 3.65 33.94 -12.74
N ILE A 12 3.84 34.36 -13.99
CA ILE A 12 3.92 33.44 -15.13
C ILE A 12 5.10 32.49 -14.98
N GLY A 13 6.27 33.00 -14.58
CA GLY A 13 7.45 32.16 -14.33
C GLY A 13 7.22 31.12 -13.23
N LEU A 14 6.55 31.51 -12.14
CA LEU A 14 6.21 30.60 -11.04
C LEU A 14 5.22 29.51 -11.51
N LEU A 15 4.17 29.88 -12.23
CA LEU A 15 3.20 28.93 -12.78
C LEU A 15 3.86 27.94 -13.73
N LEU A 16 4.81 28.41 -14.54
CA LEU A 16 5.57 27.57 -15.46
C LEU A 16 6.44 26.56 -14.70
N LEU A 17 7.13 26.97 -13.64
CA LEU A 17 7.92 26.09 -12.78
C LEU A 17 7.06 25.03 -12.08
N PHE A 18 5.86 25.38 -11.61
CA PHE A 18 4.92 24.40 -11.05
C PHE A 18 4.39 23.42 -12.11
N SER A 19 4.08 23.90 -13.32
CA SER A 19 3.61 23.03 -14.42
C SER A 19 4.67 22.05 -14.93
N LEU A 20 5.95 22.41 -14.78
CA LEU A 20 7.08 21.57 -15.14
C LEU A 20 7.57 20.69 -13.99
N SER A 21 6.96 20.79 -12.79
CA SER A 21 7.25 19.86 -11.70
C SER A 21 6.64 18.48 -12.00
N GLY A 22 7.32 17.41 -11.61
CA GLY A 22 6.83 16.06 -11.87
C GLY A 22 5.80 15.65 -10.82
N CYS A 23 4.54 15.46 -11.19
CA CYS A 23 3.53 14.85 -10.30
C CYS A 23 3.62 13.32 -10.37
N ASP A 24 3.67 12.68 -9.21
CA ASP A 24 3.73 11.22 -9.05
C ASP A 24 2.56 10.76 -8.15
N PHE A 25 1.60 10.07 -8.76
CA PHE A 25 0.50 9.39 -8.08
C PHE A 25 0.72 7.90 -8.20
N ARG A 26 0.93 7.24 -7.06
CA ARG A 26 1.27 5.83 -7.05
C ARG A 26 0.42 5.09 -6.04
N ARG A 27 -0.25 4.04 -6.49
CA ARG A 27 -0.79 2.99 -5.63
C ARG A 27 0.10 1.77 -5.75
N VAL A 28 0.50 1.19 -4.63
CA VAL A 28 1.22 -0.08 -4.58
C VAL A 28 0.40 -1.04 -3.74
N VAL A 29 -0.04 -2.11 -4.39
CA VAL A 29 -0.72 -3.24 -3.76
C VAL A 29 0.27 -4.39 -3.71
N VAL A 30 0.34 -5.06 -2.56
CA VAL A 30 1.18 -6.22 -2.30
C VAL A 30 0.26 -7.36 -1.88
N ASN A 31 0.37 -8.48 -2.58
CA ASN A 31 -0.49 -9.68 -2.45
C ASN A 31 -1.97 -9.42 -2.80
N ASP A 32 -2.73 -10.51 -2.86
CA ASP A 32 -4.16 -10.46 -3.15
C ASP A 32 -4.98 -10.00 -1.93
N PRO A 33 -6.10 -9.29 -2.15
CA PRO A 33 -6.95 -8.80 -1.06
C PRO A 33 -7.52 -9.98 -0.26
N LEU A 34 -7.42 -9.87 1.07
CA LEU A 34 -7.94 -10.86 2.02
C LEU A 34 -9.46 -10.68 2.12
N VAL A 35 -10.21 -11.42 1.31
CA VAL A 35 -11.67 -11.42 1.34
C VAL A 35 -12.15 -12.38 2.41
N VAL A 36 -12.86 -11.87 3.42
CA VAL A 36 -13.35 -12.68 4.55
C VAL A 36 -14.40 -13.68 4.07
N ASP A 37 -15.26 -13.26 3.14
CA ASP A 37 -16.34 -14.08 2.59
C ASP A 37 -15.84 -15.38 1.93
N SER A 38 -14.61 -15.39 1.39
CA SER A 38 -14.00 -16.61 0.83
C SER A 38 -13.60 -17.65 1.89
N LEU A 39 -13.58 -17.26 3.18
CA LEU A 39 -13.29 -18.16 4.30
C LEU A 39 -14.55 -18.70 4.96
N ASP A 40 -15.73 -18.13 4.70
CA ASP A 40 -17.00 -18.61 5.25
C ASP A 40 -17.36 -20.02 4.73
N GLU A 41 -16.78 -20.42 3.60
CA GLU A 41 -16.91 -21.76 3.04
C GLU A 41 -16.04 -22.81 3.78
N LEU A 42 -15.04 -22.38 4.57
CA LEU A 42 -14.17 -23.29 5.31
C LEU A 42 -14.87 -23.78 6.57
N VAL A 43 -15.01 -25.09 6.70
CA VAL A 43 -15.67 -25.74 7.83
C VAL A 43 -14.62 -26.20 8.85
N PRO A 44 -14.66 -25.68 10.09
CA PRO A 44 -13.74 -26.10 11.15
C PRO A 44 -13.74 -27.62 11.36
N GLY A 45 -12.55 -28.22 11.42
CA GLY A 45 -12.36 -29.66 11.62
C GLY A 45 -12.63 -30.54 10.40
N THR A 46 -13.06 -29.97 9.27
CA THR A 46 -13.28 -30.71 8.01
C THR A 46 -12.39 -30.20 6.89
N SER A 47 -12.31 -28.88 6.73
CA SER A 47 -11.45 -28.26 5.72
C SER A 47 -9.99 -28.48 6.06
N THR A 48 -9.22 -28.82 5.04
CA THR A 48 -7.81 -29.19 5.15
C THR A 48 -6.90 -28.04 4.77
N ILE A 49 -5.60 -28.23 4.99
CA ILE A 49 -4.57 -27.30 4.54
C ILE A 49 -4.64 -27.02 3.03
N GLN A 50 -5.02 -28.02 2.22
CA GLN A 50 -5.15 -27.89 0.77
C GLN A 50 -6.34 -27.01 0.40
N ASP A 51 -7.48 -27.18 1.07
CA ASP A 51 -8.66 -26.36 0.83
C ASP A 51 -8.39 -24.89 1.15
N VAL A 52 -7.64 -24.64 2.22
CA VAL A 52 -7.21 -23.27 2.59
C VAL A 52 -6.23 -22.71 1.55
N ALA A 53 -5.25 -23.50 1.10
CA ALA A 53 -4.27 -23.08 0.10
C ALA A 53 -4.92 -22.83 -1.28
N GLU A 54 -5.97 -23.56 -1.64
CA GLU A 54 -6.73 -23.33 -2.87
C GLU A 54 -7.47 -21.98 -2.83
N LYS A 55 -7.95 -21.56 -1.66
CA LYS A 55 -8.69 -20.31 -1.48
C LYS A 55 -7.81 -19.09 -1.26
N LEU A 56 -6.77 -19.21 -0.43
CA LEU A 56 -5.91 -18.09 -0.01
C LEU A 56 -4.53 -18.06 -0.68
N GLY A 57 -4.16 -19.13 -1.39
CA GLY A 57 -2.80 -19.31 -1.88
C GLY A 57 -1.82 -19.72 -0.78
N ALA A 58 -0.52 -19.58 -1.07
CA ALA A 58 0.54 -19.90 -0.12
C ALA A 58 0.63 -18.82 0.97
N PRO A 59 0.85 -19.20 2.24
CA PRO A 59 1.07 -18.23 3.31
C PRO A 59 2.44 -17.56 3.21
N ASP A 60 2.54 -16.32 3.70
CA ASP A 60 3.80 -15.59 3.77
C ASP A 60 4.69 -16.12 4.92
N GLU A 61 4.06 -16.52 6.03
CA GLU A 61 4.73 -17.06 7.22
C GLU A 61 3.92 -18.22 7.80
N ILE A 62 4.62 -19.24 8.30
CA ILE A 62 4.06 -20.39 9.01
C ILE A 62 4.71 -20.44 10.39
N GLU A 63 3.90 -20.42 11.45
CA GLU A 63 4.34 -20.48 12.83
C GLU A 63 3.77 -21.74 13.50
N GLU A 64 4.63 -22.59 14.06
CA GLU A 64 4.21 -23.77 14.81
C GLU A 64 3.94 -23.38 16.27
N VAL A 65 2.76 -23.74 16.77
CA VAL A 65 2.32 -23.47 18.14
C VAL A 65 1.92 -24.78 18.82
N ALA A 66 1.92 -24.83 20.15
CA ALA A 66 1.62 -26.06 20.87
C ALA A 66 0.28 -26.72 20.49
N GLN A 67 -0.68 -25.92 20.01
CA GLN A 67 -2.02 -26.35 19.61
C GLN A 67 -2.17 -26.67 18.11
N GLY A 68 -1.11 -26.53 17.32
CA GLY A 68 -1.12 -26.77 15.87
C GLY A 68 -0.22 -25.81 15.09
N MET A 69 -0.72 -25.26 13.99
CA MET A 69 0.03 -24.30 13.18
C MET A 69 -0.79 -23.04 12.93
N VAL A 70 -0.12 -21.91 12.78
CA VAL A 70 -0.75 -20.65 12.39
C VAL A 70 -0.12 -20.17 11.10
N PHE A 71 -0.95 -19.95 10.10
CA PHE A 71 -0.53 -19.35 8.84
C PHE A 71 -0.88 -17.88 8.82
N ARG A 72 0.06 -17.07 8.34
CA ARG A 72 -0.11 -15.64 8.20
C ARG A 72 -0.11 -15.27 6.73
N HIS A 73 -1.20 -14.62 6.33
CA HIS A 73 -1.32 -13.98 5.04
C HIS A 73 -1.35 -12.47 5.25
N ARG A 74 -0.55 -11.74 4.48
CA ARG A 74 -0.45 -10.29 4.52
C ARG A 74 -0.97 -9.71 3.22
N TYR A 75 -1.78 -8.68 3.34
CA TYR A 75 -2.19 -7.83 2.22
C TYR A 75 -1.77 -6.39 2.51
N GLY A 76 -1.03 -5.79 1.59
CA GLY A 76 -0.57 -4.40 1.70
C GLY A 76 -1.24 -3.54 0.66
N ASP A 77 -1.85 -2.43 1.05
CA ASP A 77 -2.24 -1.36 0.14
C ASP A 77 -1.57 -0.07 0.58
N SER A 78 -0.94 0.63 -0.36
CA SER A 78 -0.33 1.92 -0.11
C SER A 78 -0.63 2.88 -1.24
N LYS A 79 -0.92 4.12 -0.86
CA LYS A 79 -1.20 5.22 -1.78
C LYS A 79 -0.28 6.36 -1.47
N THR A 80 0.34 6.91 -2.50
CA THR A 80 1.34 7.94 -2.39
C THR A 80 1.07 9.01 -3.43
N MET A 81 1.12 10.26 -3.01
CA MET A 81 1.03 11.42 -3.88
C MET A 81 2.23 12.32 -3.60
N ARG A 82 3.02 12.61 -4.64
CA ARG A 82 4.27 13.38 -4.56
C ARG A 82 4.39 14.35 -5.72
N VAL A 83 5.06 15.47 -5.46
CA VAL A 83 5.57 16.40 -6.46
C VAL A 83 7.09 16.36 -6.39
N ASN A 84 7.74 16.02 -7.49
CA ASN A 84 9.18 15.96 -7.63
C ASN A 84 9.71 17.23 -8.29
N PHE A 85 10.21 18.17 -7.48
CA PHE A 85 10.84 19.41 -7.96
C PHE A 85 12.21 19.16 -8.61
N GLY A 86 12.84 18.03 -8.32
CA GLY A 86 14.09 17.61 -8.94
C GLY A 86 13.93 17.34 -10.45
N TRP A 87 12.69 17.13 -10.92
CA TRP A 87 12.40 16.97 -12.35
C TRP A 87 12.89 18.18 -13.17
N LEU A 88 12.74 19.40 -12.66
CA LEU A 88 13.21 20.62 -13.31
C LEU A 88 14.72 20.61 -13.56
N LEU A 89 15.48 20.03 -12.63
CA LEU A 89 16.93 19.97 -12.72
C LEU A 89 17.41 18.96 -13.77
N ARG A 90 16.57 18.00 -14.22
CA ARG A 90 16.92 17.06 -15.29
C ARG A 90 17.19 17.74 -16.63
N ILE A 91 16.71 18.97 -16.81
CA ILE A 91 17.01 19.77 -18.01
C ILE A 91 18.51 20.06 -18.10
N PHE A 92 19.18 20.21 -16.96
CA PHE A 92 20.59 20.62 -16.89
C PHE A 92 21.52 19.53 -16.34
N LEU A 93 21.00 18.59 -15.55
CA LEU A 93 21.75 17.54 -14.89
C LEU A 93 21.35 16.17 -15.47
N PRO A 94 22.31 15.31 -15.85
CA PRO A 94 22.01 13.95 -16.32
C PRO A 94 21.39 13.08 -15.22
N VAL A 95 21.69 13.38 -13.96
CA VAL A 95 21.08 12.74 -12.78
C VAL A 95 20.66 13.84 -11.81
N ALA A 96 19.35 14.11 -11.77
CA ALA A 96 18.80 15.08 -10.83
C ALA A 96 18.52 14.42 -9.46
N PRO A 97 18.81 15.12 -8.35
CA PRO A 97 18.45 14.64 -7.02
C PRO A 97 16.93 14.53 -6.88
N SER A 98 16.46 13.52 -6.14
CA SER A 98 15.03 13.40 -5.84
C SER A 98 14.62 14.45 -4.80
N MET A 99 13.74 15.36 -5.18
CA MET A 99 13.20 16.39 -4.29
C MET A 99 11.68 16.24 -4.26
N ASN A 100 11.21 15.26 -3.50
CA ASN A 100 9.81 14.89 -3.44
C ASN A 100 9.13 15.60 -2.26
N LEU A 101 8.10 16.40 -2.54
CA LEU A 101 7.17 16.88 -1.54
C LEU A 101 5.86 16.13 -1.69
N GLY A 102 5.41 15.48 -0.62
CA GLY A 102 4.18 14.71 -0.66
C GLY A 102 4.07 13.76 0.51
N ARG A 103 2.96 13.03 0.56
CA ARG A 103 2.64 12.06 1.61
C ARG A 103 2.30 10.72 0.97
N GLY A 104 2.65 9.66 1.68
CA GLY A 104 2.17 8.33 1.38
C GLY A 104 1.57 7.72 2.63
N GLU A 105 0.48 7.00 2.44
CA GLU A 105 -0.18 6.22 3.49
C GLU A 105 -0.21 4.76 3.06
N GLY A 106 -0.04 3.88 4.03
CA GLY A 106 -0.01 2.45 3.80
C GLY A 106 -0.73 1.73 4.93
N SER A 107 -1.52 0.75 4.56
CA SER A 107 -2.22 -0.15 5.46
C SER A 107 -1.80 -1.58 5.16
N THR A 108 -1.48 -2.34 6.21
CA THR A 108 -1.22 -3.76 6.10
C THR A 108 -2.29 -4.52 6.85
N TYR A 109 -2.96 -5.42 6.17
CA TYR A 109 -3.97 -6.34 6.68
C TYR A 109 -3.26 -7.67 6.93
N ILE A 110 -3.50 -8.26 8.10
CA ILE A 110 -2.91 -9.56 8.44
C ILE A 110 -4.04 -10.50 8.81
N LEU A 111 -4.16 -11.58 8.06
CA LEU A 111 -5.05 -12.70 8.33
C LEU A 111 -4.23 -13.81 8.98
N HIS A 112 -4.67 -14.23 10.17
CA HIS A 112 -4.15 -15.40 10.86
C HIS A 112 -5.13 -16.54 10.64
N VAL A 113 -4.66 -17.65 10.10
CA VAL A 113 -5.43 -18.88 9.91
C VAL A 113 -4.84 -19.92 10.84
N ALA A 114 -5.60 -20.32 11.86
CA ALA A 114 -5.21 -21.36 12.79
C ALA A 114 -5.61 -22.73 12.26
N MET A 115 -4.64 -23.64 12.25
CA MET A 115 -4.78 -25.05 11.95
C MET A 115 -4.59 -25.85 13.22
N ARG A 116 -5.38 -26.91 13.36
CA ARG A 116 -5.24 -27.90 14.42
C ARG A 116 -4.06 -28.84 14.14
N GLN A 117 -3.65 -29.61 15.15
CA GLN A 117 -2.58 -30.61 15.02
C GLN A 117 -2.82 -31.68 13.94
N ASP A 118 -4.07 -31.94 13.57
CA ASP A 118 -4.46 -32.85 12.49
C ASP A 118 -4.47 -32.19 11.10
N LEU A 119 -3.97 -30.96 10.98
CA LEU A 119 -3.93 -30.17 9.75
C LEU A 119 -5.30 -29.73 9.21
N THR A 120 -6.33 -29.78 10.06
CA THR A 120 -7.63 -29.21 9.74
C THR A 120 -7.73 -27.75 10.15
N PHE A 121 -8.51 -26.98 9.39
CA PHE A 121 -8.84 -25.60 9.71
C PHE A 121 -9.59 -25.53 11.04
N ASP A 122 -9.22 -24.57 11.90
CA ASP A 122 -9.88 -24.34 13.18
C ASP A 122 -10.62 -23.02 13.17
N HIS A 123 -9.91 -21.91 12.99
CA HIS A 123 -10.50 -20.58 12.92
C HIS A 123 -9.58 -19.57 12.21
N SER A 124 -10.16 -18.46 11.77
CA SER A 124 -9.43 -17.35 11.18
C SER A 124 -9.69 -16.04 11.91
N VAL A 125 -8.65 -15.23 12.11
CA VAL A 125 -8.75 -13.89 12.68
C VAL A 125 -8.06 -12.91 11.77
N ILE A 126 -8.82 -11.90 11.34
CA ILE A 126 -8.25 -10.73 10.66
C ILE A 126 -7.91 -9.72 11.73
N GLN A 127 -6.64 -9.31 11.77
CA GLN A 127 -6.26 -8.17 12.60
C GLN A 127 -6.95 -6.92 12.03
N PRO A 128 -7.66 -6.16 12.88
CA PRO A 128 -8.40 -5.00 12.43
C PRO A 128 -7.45 -4.07 11.66
N PRO A 129 -7.80 -3.71 10.43
CA PRO A 129 -6.92 -2.91 9.62
C PRO A 129 -6.81 -1.49 10.18
N PRO A 130 -5.67 -0.82 10.00
CA PRO A 130 -5.64 0.64 10.08
C PRO A 130 -6.55 1.23 8.99
N ASP A 131 -6.89 2.51 9.13
CA ASP A 131 -7.74 3.22 8.17
C ASP A 131 -7.27 3.00 6.71
N THR A 132 -8.24 2.87 5.81
CA THR A 132 -7.98 2.67 4.37
C THR A 132 -7.07 3.79 3.86
N PRO A 133 -5.99 3.50 3.13
CA PRO A 133 -5.05 4.53 2.73
C PRO A 133 -5.72 5.48 1.76
N HIS A 134 -5.49 6.78 1.96
CA HIS A 134 -6.02 7.83 1.12
C HIS A 134 -4.90 8.52 0.33
N PHE A 135 -5.25 9.10 -0.82
CA PHE A 135 -4.33 10.03 -1.49
C PHE A 135 -4.40 11.36 -0.76
N GLY A 136 -3.30 11.71 -0.07
CA GLY A 136 -3.13 13.00 0.60
C GLY A 136 -2.00 13.80 -0.01
N PHE A 137 -2.23 15.09 -0.23
CA PHE A 137 -1.16 16.03 -0.51
C PHE A 137 -0.82 16.80 0.76
N TRP A 138 0.47 17.07 0.94
CA TRP A 138 1.02 17.93 1.98
C TRP A 138 0.15 19.15 2.36
N PRO A 139 0.07 19.59 3.63
CA PRO A 139 0.59 19.00 4.89
C PRO A 139 -0.44 18.14 5.66
N PHE A 140 -1.58 17.85 5.03
CA PHE A 140 -2.74 17.22 5.67
C PHE A 140 -2.70 15.70 5.45
#